data_AF-A0A7S3CBV5-F1
#
_entry.id   AF-A0A7S3CBV5-F1
#
_cell.length_a   1.000
_cell.length_b   1.000
_cell.length_c   1.000
_cell.angle_alpha   90.00
_cell.angle_beta   90.00
_cell.angle_gamma   90.00
#
_symmetry.space_group_name_H-M   'P 1'
#
loop_
_entity.id
_entity.type
_entity.pdbx_description
1 polymer ?
#
loop_
_entity_poly.entity_id
_entity_poly.type
_entity_poly.pdbx_seq_one_letter_code
_entity_poly.pdbx_strand_id
1 'polypeptide(L)'
;PCEQALVLVYLVQVSKSQAKTEIQSWEMMPYCQCVFKQDRPGAFAKMAATLHAARFERERNRTRERSLVRMEKLVEVLQLPQPGAVKRLPGIFTVDFPPLPLFHKEYGEMLIAMAMVGAALVVFEKYEHWDSLIVCYQLLQKTA
;
A
#
# COMPACT_ATOMS: atom_id res chain seq x y z
N PRO A 1 -1.10 15.74 14.44
CA PRO A 1 -0.56 14.40 14.12
C PRO A 1 -1.40 13.25 14.66
N CYS A 2 -1.81 13.33 15.94
CA CYS A 2 -2.70 12.36 16.56
C CYS A 2 -4.10 12.35 15.91
N GLU A 3 -4.58 13.51 15.48
CA GLU A 3 -5.87 13.67 14.81
C GLU A 3 -5.87 12.99 13.44
N GLN A 4 -4.75 13.10 12.69
CA GLN A 4 -4.57 12.42 11.40
C GLN A 4 -4.57 10.90 11.57
N ALA A 5 -3.87 10.41 12.59
CA ALA A 5 -3.86 9.00 12.95
C ALA A 5 -5.28 8.52 13.32
N LEU A 6 -6.01 9.29 14.13
CA LEU A 6 -7.39 8.96 14.54
C LEU A 6 -8.32 8.80 13.34
N VAL A 7 -8.23 9.70 12.36
CA VAL A 7 -9.02 9.60 11.11
C VAL A 7 -8.72 8.30 10.36
N LEU A 8 -7.45 7.90 10.26
CA LEU A 8 -7.04 6.67 9.59
C LEU A 8 -7.43 5.42 10.37
N VAL A 9 -7.35 5.46 11.70
CA VAL A 9 -7.86 4.39 12.57
C VAL A 9 -9.35 4.21 12.37
N TYR A 10 -10.11 5.30 12.30
CA TYR A 10 -11.55 5.24 12.04
C TYR A 10 -11.85 4.67 10.65
N LEU A 11 -11.09 5.03 9.61
CA LEU A 11 -11.17 4.39 8.29
C LEU A 11 -11.01 2.87 8.41
N VAL A 12 -9.99 2.40 9.13
CA VAL A 12 -9.73 0.95 9.29
C VAL A 12 -10.88 0.29 10.04
N GLN A 13 -11.37 0.92 11.10
CA GLN A 13 -12.50 0.42 11.89
C GLN A 13 -13.76 0.30 11.04
N VAL A 14 -14.15 1.35 10.32
CA VAL A 14 -15.36 1.36 9.46
C VAL A 14 -15.22 0.33 8.34
N SER A 15 -14.04 0.26 7.72
CA SER A 15 -13.76 -0.72 6.67
C SER A 15 -13.88 -2.17 7.16
N LYS A 16 -13.55 -2.44 8.43
CA LYS A 16 -13.68 -3.77 9.05
C LYS A 16 -15.09 -4.06 9.57
N SER A 17 -15.85 -3.05 9.99
CA SER A 17 -17.20 -3.24 10.52
C SER A 17 -18.26 -3.43 9.43
N GLN A 18 -17.95 -3.07 8.18
CA GLN A 18 -18.86 -3.18 7.04
C GLN A 18 -18.49 -4.34 6.13
N ALA A 19 -19.49 -4.93 5.47
CA ALA A 19 -19.26 -5.93 4.44
C ALA A 19 -18.59 -5.29 3.21
N LYS A 20 -17.67 -6.03 2.60
CA LYS A 20 -16.95 -5.57 1.41
C LYS A 20 -17.93 -5.42 0.24
N THR A 21 -18.17 -4.17 -0.18
CA THR A 21 -19.12 -3.79 -1.23
C THR A 21 -18.41 -2.96 -2.29
N GLU A 22 -18.88 -2.93 -3.54
CA GLU A 22 -18.27 -2.18 -4.66
C GLU A 22 -18.15 -0.66 -4.43
N ILE A 23 -18.95 -0.14 -3.49
CA ILE A 23 -19.02 1.28 -3.13
C ILE A 23 -18.14 1.59 -1.91
N GLN A 24 -17.76 0.58 -1.11
CA GLN A 24 -17.01 0.79 0.14
C GLN A 24 -15.69 1.54 -0.11
N SER A 25 -14.93 1.17 -1.13
CA SER A 25 -13.69 1.86 -1.52
C SER A 25 -13.89 3.35 -1.82
N TRP A 26 -15.07 3.75 -2.29
CA TRP A 26 -15.42 5.16 -2.50
C TRP A 26 -15.86 5.87 -1.23
N GLU A 27 -16.59 5.20 -0.36
CA GLU A 27 -16.97 5.74 0.95
C GLU A 27 -15.76 5.92 1.87
N MET A 28 -14.73 5.08 1.72
CA MET A 28 -13.51 5.16 2.50
C MET A 28 -12.46 6.14 1.93
N MET A 29 -12.50 6.45 0.64
CA MET A 29 -11.54 7.38 0.01
C MET A 29 -11.50 8.79 0.66
N PRO A 30 -12.61 9.41 1.10
CA PRO A 30 -12.60 10.71 1.76
C PRO A 30 -11.68 10.81 2.98
N TYR A 31 -11.53 9.74 3.77
CA TYR A 31 -10.64 9.71 4.92
C TYR A 31 -9.16 9.81 4.50
N CYS A 32 -8.78 9.27 3.34
CA CYS A 32 -7.45 9.49 2.78
C CYS A 32 -7.31 10.90 2.21
N GLN A 33 -8.34 11.39 1.52
CA GLN A 33 -8.33 12.70 0.88
C GLN A 33 -8.20 13.85 1.87
N CYS A 34 -8.81 13.75 3.06
CA CYS A 34 -8.69 14.81 4.06
C CYS A 34 -7.24 14.95 4.56
N VAL A 35 -6.47 13.86 4.63
CA VAL A 35 -5.02 13.90 4.93
C VAL A 35 -4.26 14.55 3.77
N PHE A 36 -4.58 14.22 2.51
CA PHE A 36 -3.91 14.80 1.34
C PHE A 36 -4.16 16.29 1.15
N LYS A 37 -5.32 16.80 1.57
CA LYS A 37 -5.69 18.22 1.46
C LYS A 37 -5.00 19.13 2.48
N GLN A 38 -4.35 18.56 3.50
CA GLN A 38 -3.63 19.35 4.49
C GLN A 38 -2.33 19.91 3.89
N ASP A 39 -1.95 21.12 4.28
CA ASP A 39 -0.71 21.76 3.77
C ASP A 39 0.55 20.97 4.15
N ARG A 40 0.55 20.35 5.34
CA ARG A 40 1.68 19.60 5.90
C ARG A 40 1.21 18.34 6.64
N PRO A 41 0.77 17.28 5.93
CA PRO A 41 0.41 16.03 6.57
C PRO A 41 1.64 15.38 7.21
N GLY A 42 1.46 14.75 8.37
CA GLY A 42 2.53 13.98 9.00
C GLY A 42 2.99 12.84 8.09
N ALA A 43 4.30 12.55 8.08
CA ALA A 43 4.89 11.57 7.15
C ALA A 43 4.20 10.19 7.23
N PHE A 44 4.00 9.66 8.44
CA PHE A 44 3.33 8.37 8.65
C PHE A 44 1.87 8.36 8.22
N ALA A 45 1.13 9.42 8.56
CA ALA A 45 -0.25 9.55 8.13
C ALA A 45 -0.35 9.63 6.59
N LYS A 46 0.54 10.39 5.94
CA LYS A 46 0.60 10.46 4.48
C LYS A 46 0.92 9.11 3.85
N MET A 47 1.87 8.36 4.42
CA MET A 47 2.24 7.04 3.91
C MET A 47 1.07 6.06 3.98
N ALA A 48 0.40 5.94 5.12
CA ALA A 48 -0.73 5.02 5.24
C ALA A 48 -1.96 5.48 4.45
N ALA A 49 -2.28 6.77 4.44
CA ALA A 49 -3.33 7.32 3.57
C ALA A 49 -3.06 6.98 2.10
N THR A 50 -1.80 7.05 1.66
CA THR A 50 -1.39 6.68 0.30
C THR A 50 -1.57 5.19 0.05
N LEU A 51 -1.23 4.33 1.02
CA LEU A 51 -1.41 2.89 0.92
C LEU A 51 -2.89 2.51 0.85
N HIS A 52 -3.72 3.06 1.73
CA HIS A 52 -5.17 2.85 1.70
C HIS A 52 -5.78 3.36 0.39
N ALA A 53 -5.37 4.54 -0.08
CA ALA A 53 -5.83 5.06 -1.36
C ALA A 53 -5.42 4.16 -2.53
N ALA A 54 -4.19 3.60 -2.53
CA ALA A 54 -3.78 2.61 -3.53
C ALA A 54 -4.68 1.37 -3.48
N ARG A 55 -4.94 0.82 -2.28
CA ARG A 55 -5.82 -0.34 -2.10
C ARG A 55 -7.23 -0.11 -2.65
N PHE A 56 -7.83 1.04 -2.36
CA PHE A 56 -9.17 1.40 -2.84
C PHE A 56 -9.21 1.64 -4.36
N GLU A 57 -8.17 2.25 -4.92
CA GLU A 57 -8.10 2.56 -6.36
C GLU A 57 -7.79 1.34 -7.23
N ARG A 58 -7.16 0.30 -6.66
CA ARG A 58 -6.82 -0.96 -7.35
C ARG A 58 -8.07 -1.71 -7.83
N GLU A 59 -9.20 -1.58 -7.14
CA GLU A 59 -10.40 -2.36 -7.42
C GLU A 59 -11.09 -2.01 -8.74
N ARG A 60 -10.81 -0.82 -9.31
CA ARG A 60 -11.43 -0.36 -10.56
C ARG A 60 -10.39 -0.16 -11.65
N ASN A 61 -10.66 -0.72 -12.83
CA ASN A 61 -9.76 -0.64 -13.99
C ASN A 61 -9.32 0.79 -14.31
N ARG A 62 -10.24 1.77 -14.27
CA ARG A 62 -9.94 3.19 -14.59
C ARG A 62 -8.97 3.86 -13.62
N THR A 63 -8.90 3.41 -12.36
CA THR A 63 -8.04 3.98 -11.32
C THR A 63 -6.83 3.10 -10.98
N ARG A 64 -6.71 1.96 -11.65
CA ARG A 64 -5.72 0.94 -11.35
C ARG A 64 -4.28 1.38 -11.62
N GLU A 65 -4.07 2.10 -12.72
CA GLU A 65 -2.77 2.71 -13.03
C GLU A 65 -2.38 3.76 -11.99
N ARG A 66 -3.34 4.61 -11.58
CA ARG A 66 -3.12 5.60 -10.50
C ARG A 66 -2.76 4.93 -9.18
N SER A 67 -3.40 3.80 -8.87
CA SER A 67 -3.08 2.98 -7.71
C SER A 67 -1.62 2.49 -7.76
N LEU A 68 -1.13 2.08 -8.94
CA LEU A 68 0.23 1.57 -9.10
C LEU A 68 1.24 2.67 -8.82
N VAL A 69 1.04 3.85 -9.41
CA VAL A 69 1.90 5.02 -9.20
C VAL A 69 1.95 5.42 -7.72
N ARG A 70 0.84 5.29 -6.97
CA ARG A 70 0.85 5.53 -5.52
C ARG A 70 1.72 4.50 -4.79
N MET A 71 1.64 3.23 -5.18
CA MET A 71 2.42 2.16 -4.57
C MET A 71 3.92 2.32 -4.86
N GLU A 72 4.28 2.67 -6.09
CA GLU A 72 5.67 2.94 -6.49
C GLU A 72 6.28 4.09 -5.70
N LYS A 73 5.53 5.20 -5.53
CA LYS A 73 5.94 6.31 -4.66
C LYS A 73 6.21 5.87 -3.22
N LEU A 74 5.44 4.92 -2.70
CA LEU A 74 5.69 4.37 -1.36
C LEU A 74 6.97 3.52 -1.34
N VAL A 75 7.21 2.70 -2.37
CA VAL A 75 8.46 1.95 -2.52
C VAL A 75 9.66 2.89 -2.55
N GLU A 76 9.60 3.97 -3.32
CA GLU A 76 10.66 5.00 -3.39
C GLU A 76 10.92 5.63 -2.01
N VAL A 77 9.85 6.04 -1.30
CA VAL A 77 9.97 6.64 0.04
C VAL A 77 10.61 5.68 1.05
N LEU A 78 10.30 4.38 0.97
CA LEU A 78 10.86 3.38 1.87
C LEU A 78 12.34 3.09 1.62
N GLN A 79 12.85 3.39 0.42
CA GLN A 79 14.27 3.27 0.07
C GLN A 79 15.11 4.47 0.54
N LEU A 80 14.47 5.59 0.92
CA LEU A 80 15.18 6.74 1.46
C LEU A 80 15.84 6.43 2.81
N PRO A 81 16.95 7.12 3.16
CA PRO A 81 17.56 7.00 4.47
C PRO A 81 16.54 7.21 5.58
N GLN A 82 16.42 6.20 6.45
CA GLN A 82 15.43 6.21 7.52
C GLN A 82 15.75 7.30 8.54
N PRO A 83 14.76 8.11 8.98
CA PRO A 83 15.01 9.09 10.03
C PRO A 83 15.35 8.37 11.34
N GLY A 84 16.06 9.08 12.22
CA GLY A 84 16.45 8.55 13.53
C GLY A 84 15.26 7.98 14.31
N ALA A 85 15.51 6.96 15.12
CA ALA A 85 14.47 6.16 15.79
C ALA A 85 13.42 7.01 16.54
N VAL A 86 13.85 8.09 17.19
CA VAL A 86 12.96 9.03 17.92
C VAL A 86 11.88 9.63 17.02
N LYS A 87 12.19 9.93 15.75
CA LYS A 87 11.20 10.44 14.78
C LYS A 87 10.29 9.35 14.23
N ARG A 88 10.72 8.09 14.24
CA ARG A 88 9.94 6.95 13.74
C ARG A 88 8.99 6.36 14.76
N LEU A 89 9.40 6.34 16.03
CA LEU A 89 8.67 5.68 17.12
C LEU A 89 7.19 6.09 17.21
N PRO A 90 6.81 7.38 17.07
CA PRO A 90 5.40 7.76 17.11
C PRO A 90 4.58 7.14 15.97
N GLY A 91 5.18 6.93 14.81
CA GLY A 91 4.49 6.41 13.62
C GLY A 91 4.13 4.92 13.70
N ILE A 92 4.97 4.14 14.41
CA ILE A 92 4.86 2.68 14.45
C ILE A 92 3.54 2.22 15.09
N PHE A 93 3.08 2.92 16.14
CA PHE A 93 1.92 2.51 16.92
C PHE A 93 0.64 3.30 16.60
N THR A 94 0.74 4.32 15.75
CA THR A 94 -0.39 5.24 15.50
C THR A 94 -1.09 4.99 14.17
N VAL A 95 -0.44 4.31 13.23
CA VAL A 95 -0.96 4.17 11.87
C VAL A 95 -0.83 2.72 11.39
N ASP A 96 -1.89 2.19 10.79
CA ASP A 96 -1.90 0.85 10.19
C ASP A 96 -1.02 0.82 8.93
N PHE A 97 0.18 0.27 9.06
CA PHE A 97 1.10 0.06 7.94
C PHE A 97 1.70 -1.36 8.04
N PRO A 98 1.65 -2.16 6.96
CA PRO A 98 2.15 -3.52 7.00
C PRO A 98 3.68 -3.57 7.16
N PRO A 99 4.22 -4.64 7.76
CA PRO A 99 5.66 -4.93 7.72
C PRO A 99 6.18 -4.94 6.28
N LEU A 100 7.45 -4.55 6.11
CA LEU A 100 8.09 -4.40 4.79
C LEU A 100 7.91 -5.63 3.87
N PRO A 101 8.11 -6.88 4.31
CA PRO A 101 7.91 -8.03 3.44
C PRO A 101 6.46 -8.14 2.93
N LEU A 102 5.47 -7.94 3.80
CA LEU A 102 4.05 -7.99 3.42
C LEU A 102 3.66 -6.84 2.50
N PHE A 103 4.21 -5.64 2.73
CA PHE A 103 4.04 -4.51 1.82
C PHE A 103 4.55 -4.85 0.41
N HIS A 104 5.77 -5.42 0.32
CA HIS A 104 6.36 -5.77 -0.97
C HIS A 104 5.66 -6.95 -1.66
N LYS A 105 5.07 -7.86 -0.89
CA LYS A 105 4.18 -8.89 -1.44
C LYS A 105 2.99 -8.26 -2.14
N GLU A 106 2.30 -7.34 -1.47
CA GLU A 106 1.13 -6.64 -2.03
C GLU A 106 1.50 -5.82 -3.28
N TYR A 107 2.68 -5.19 -3.30
CA TYR A 107 3.20 -4.51 -4.49
C TYR A 107 3.48 -5.49 -5.63
N GLY A 108 4.13 -6.62 -5.37
CA GLY A 108 4.39 -7.64 -6.39
C GLY A 108 3.12 -8.23 -6.98
N GLU A 109 2.10 -8.51 -6.16
CA GLU A 109 0.79 -8.98 -6.61
C GLU A 109 0.12 -7.94 -7.52
N MET A 110 0.28 -6.66 -7.19
CA MET A 110 -0.21 -5.57 -8.02
C MET A 110 0.50 -5.49 -9.38
N LEU A 111 1.82 -5.72 -9.41
CA LEU A 111 2.61 -5.80 -10.64
C LEU A 111 2.18 -6.97 -11.52
N ILE A 112 1.98 -8.17 -10.95
CA ILE A 112 1.43 -9.33 -11.69
C ILE A 112 0.10 -8.94 -12.33
N ALA A 113 -0.78 -8.32 -11.54
CA ALA A 113 -2.10 -7.96 -12.02
C ALA A 113 -1.94 -7.03 -13.26
N MET A 114 -1.02 -6.06 -13.23
CA MET A 114 -0.72 -5.14 -14.33
C MET A 114 0.07 -5.79 -15.48
N ALA A 115 0.14 -7.13 -15.54
CA ALA A 115 0.90 -7.91 -16.51
C ALA A 115 2.42 -7.63 -16.52
N MET A 116 2.98 -7.06 -15.46
CA MET A 116 4.41 -6.79 -15.30
C MET A 116 5.10 -7.89 -14.49
N VAL A 117 4.98 -9.14 -14.96
CA VAL A 117 5.43 -10.33 -14.22
C VAL A 117 6.94 -10.33 -13.97
N GLY A 118 7.74 -9.81 -14.91
CA GLY A 118 9.20 -9.71 -14.74
C GLY A 118 9.61 -8.77 -13.59
N ALA A 119 8.93 -7.63 -13.44
CA ALA A 119 9.16 -6.72 -12.32
C ALA A 119 8.72 -7.34 -10.99
N ALA A 120 7.59 -8.05 -10.99
CA ALA A 120 7.10 -8.76 -9.81
C ALA A 120 8.08 -9.84 -9.33
N LEU A 121 8.68 -10.59 -10.26
CA LEU A 121 9.68 -11.63 -9.97
C LEU A 121 10.85 -11.07 -9.16
N VAL A 122 11.44 -9.94 -9.59
CA VAL A 122 12.55 -9.28 -8.89
C VAL A 122 12.15 -8.87 -7.46
N VAL A 123 10.91 -8.40 -7.27
CA VAL A 123 10.40 -8.03 -5.94
C VAL A 123 10.25 -9.27 -5.06
N PHE A 124 9.65 -10.34 -5.57
CA PHE A 124 9.44 -11.55 -4.78
C PHE A 124 10.74 -12.27 -4.44
N GLU A 125 11.71 -12.29 -5.35
CA GLU A 125 13.04 -12.85 -5.10
C GLU A 125 13.76 -12.07 -3.99
N LYS A 126 13.77 -10.73 -4.07
CA LYS A 126 14.42 -9.87 -3.08
C LYS A 126 13.87 -10.04 -1.65
N TYR A 127 12.57 -10.29 -1.52
CA TYR A 127 11.89 -10.43 -0.22
C TYR A 127 11.53 -11.88 0.12
N GLU A 128 12.08 -12.84 -0.61
CA GLU A 128 11.94 -14.29 -0.36
C GLU A 128 10.47 -14.77 -0.33
N HIS A 129 9.61 -14.19 -1.17
CA HIS A 129 8.22 -14.64 -1.34
C HIS A 129 8.14 -15.81 -2.32
N TRP A 130 8.59 -16.98 -1.88
CA TRP A 130 8.75 -18.17 -2.73
C TRP A 130 7.46 -18.63 -3.42
N ASP A 131 6.33 -18.63 -2.71
CA ASP A 131 5.03 -19.03 -3.30
C ASP A 131 4.65 -18.12 -4.48
N SER A 132 4.81 -16.81 -4.30
CA SER A 132 4.52 -15.82 -5.34
C SER A 132 5.55 -15.87 -6.48
N LEU A 133 6.80 -16.20 -6.17
CA LEU A 133 7.86 -16.39 -7.16
C LEU A 133 7.57 -17.58 -8.08
N ILE A 134 7.10 -18.70 -7.52
CA ILE A 134 6.68 -19.88 -8.29
C ILE A 134 5.55 -19.50 -9.26
N VAL A 135 4.55 -18.73 -8.80
CA VAL A 135 3.47 -18.22 -9.66
C VAL A 135 4.03 -17.37 -10.81
N CYS A 136 5.00 -16.51 -10.56
CA CYS A 136 5.66 -15.74 -11.63
C CYS A 136 6.34 -16.62 -12.68
N TYR A 137 7.06 -17.67 -12.28
CA TYR A 137 7.69 -18.59 -13.22
C TYR A 137 6.67 -19.36 -14.06
N GLN A 138 5.57 -19.81 -13.45
CA GLN A 138 4.46 -20.47 -14.15
C GLN A 138 3.83 -19.53 -15.20
N LEU A 139 3.57 -18.27 -14.84
CA LEU A 139 3.02 -17.27 -15.77
C LEU A 139 3.97 -16.94 -16.92
N LEU A 140 5.28 -16.99 -16.69
CA LEU A 140 6.30 -16.78 -17.72
C LEU A 140 6.57 -18.03 -18.57
N GLN A 141 5.89 -19.16 -18.30
CA GLN A 141 6.12 -20.46 -18.95
C GLN A 141 7.59 -20.92 -18.91
N LYS A 142 8.37 -20.42 -17.96
CA LYS A 142 9.73 -20.89 -17.71
C LYS A 142 9.60 -22.14 -16.85
N THR A 143 9.62 -23.31 -17.47
CA THR A 143 9.79 -24.56 -16.75
C THR A 143 11.16 -24.55 -16.07
N ALA A 144 11.17 -24.87 -14.78
CA ALA A 144 12.37 -24.97 -13.95
C ALA A 144 13.39 -25.98 -14.51
#